data_AF-A0A453PQZ6-F1
#
_entry.id   AF-A0A453PQZ6-F1
#
_cell.length_a   1.000
_cell.length_b   1.000
_cell.length_c   1.000
_cell.angle_alpha   90.00
_cell.angle_beta   90.00
_cell.angle_gamma   90.00
#
_symmetry.space_group_name_H-M   'P 1'
#
loop_
_entity.id
_entity.type
_entity.pdbx_description
1 polymer ?
#
loop_
_entity_poly.entity_id
_entity_poly.type
_entity_poly.pdbx_seq_one_letter_code
_entity_poly.pdbx_strand_id
1 'polypeptide(L)'
;GFYIFTTDCKVHKFDYTREPEAALYQVSIVTKDVPSTRSPQLPQSLSCVDYHQDHSLVVLVGDSTHSSSSNGCSGAYFLYVLHFDEYLELSLSFQSAPLEGVFSPPTDRKTLVPLPKVRISPQGKRIATLDLNGSVDIFVLNGNMRSVSLHPHGSGAGTHLIGVKDISWWTDNILMIVKEDGRISMYSIAEDMVVSKGDLALSTPLLEKAKAIEGYAFVLQSSRQMDSVPGDHQHTEMDKIFWSLVSFSKVTVLEMYSVLIRKNQQKEALDFASQYNLDKDDVLKACWLHSAGDIHDIQSYLVKIKDQAFVLSECVNKVGPTEAALKALFSFGFRMTDRYKFSEPDNSGDGSAWDSRIIRLRLLWYNDLLETFLGINM
;
A
#
# COMPACT_ATOMS: atom_id res chain seq x y z
N GLY A 1 -7.01 28.19 9.08
CA GLY A 1 -7.90 28.45 7.92
C GLY A 1 -7.59 27.50 6.79
N PHE A 2 -8.21 27.67 5.63
CA PHE A 2 -7.87 26.95 4.39
C PHE A 2 -7.90 27.88 3.19
N TYR A 3 -7.26 27.47 2.09
CA TYR A 3 -7.21 28.22 0.83
C TYR A 3 -8.09 27.53 -0.20
N ILE A 4 -8.85 28.33 -0.96
CA ILE A 4 -9.70 27.88 -2.06
C ILE A 4 -9.13 28.46 -3.34
N PHE A 5 -8.77 27.59 -4.28
CA PHE A 5 -8.42 27.96 -5.64
C PHE A 5 -9.66 27.79 -6.52
N THR A 6 -10.10 28.88 -7.14
CA THR A 6 -11.21 28.86 -8.10
C THR A 6 -10.69 28.58 -9.51
N THR A 7 -11.58 28.15 -10.40
CA THR A 7 -11.23 27.84 -11.79
C THR A 7 -10.68 29.05 -12.54
N ASP A 8 -11.11 30.27 -12.19
CA ASP A 8 -10.54 31.53 -12.73
C ASP A 8 -9.20 31.94 -12.09
N CYS A 9 -8.54 31.00 -11.41
CA CYS A 9 -7.22 31.16 -10.77
C CYS A 9 -7.17 32.22 -9.65
N LYS A 10 -8.32 32.61 -9.09
CA LYS A 10 -8.35 33.41 -7.87
C LYS A 10 -8.16 32.52 -6.64
N VAL A 11 -7.49 33.10 -5.65
CA VAL A 11 -7.22 32.42 -4.37
C VAL A 11 -8.02 33.13 -3.30
N HIS A 12 -8.80 32.38 -2.54
CA HIS A 12 -9.52 32.89 -1.39
C HIS A 12 -9.00 32.21 -0.13
N LYS A 13 -8.71 33.00 0.91
CA LYS A 13 -8.33 32.51 2.21
C LYS A 13 -9.53 32.58 3.13
N PHE A 14 -9.85 31.45 3.75
CA PHE A 14 -10.84 31.33 4.79
C PHE A 14 -10.15 31.31 6.15
N ASP A 15 -10.43 32.29 6.99
CA ASP A 15 -9.88 32.39 8.34
C ASP A 15 -10.98 32.24 9.39
N TYR A 16 -10.81 31.27 10.29
CA TYR A 16 -11.76 30.99 11.38
C TYR A 16 -11.35 31.65 12.70
N THR A 17 -10.18 32.31 12.75
CA THR A 17 -9.62 32.86 14.00
C THR A 17 -10.14 34.25 14.36
N ARG A 18 -10.87 34.90 13.45
CA ARG A 18 -11.56 36.17 13.70
C ARG A 18 -13.03 35.90 14.01
N GLU A 19 -13.38 35.79 15.29
CA GLU A 19 -14.78 35.85 15.72
C GLU A 19 -15.35 37.27 15.53
N PRO A 20 -16.65 37.44 15.20
CA PRO A 20 -17.73 36.45 15.20
C PRO A 20 -18.10 35.90 13.81
N GLU A 21 -17.50 36.40 12.73
CA GLU A 21 -17.84 36.01 11.35
C GLU A 21 -16.60 35.48 10.64
N ALA A 22 -16.67 34.22 10.21
CA ALA A 22 -15.63 33.64 9.38
C ALA A 22 -15.49 34.46 8.09
N ALA A 23 -14.31 35.05 7.88
CA ALA A 23 -14.07 35.94 6.76
C ALA A 23 -13.42 35.17 5.60
N LEU A 24 -14.04 35.29 4.42
CA LEU A 24 -13.44 34.88 3.15
C LEU A 24 -12.90 36.12 2.45
N TYR A 25 -11.60 36.17 2.20
CA TYR A 25 -10.98 37.27 1.47
C TYR A 25 -10.10 36.76 0.34
N GLN A 26 -10.10 37.49 -0.77
CA GLN A 26 -9.25 37.19 -1.90
C GLN A 26 -7.80 37.53 -1.56
N VAL A 27 -6.89 36.61 -1.85
CA VAL A 27 -5.44 36.75 -1.66
C VAL A 27 -4.77 36.85 -3.03
N SER A 28 -3.77 37.72 -3.13
CA SER A 28 -2.99 37.87 -4.36
C SER A 28 -1.80 36.90 -4.38
N ILE A 29 -1.47 36.41 -5.55
CA ILE A 29 -0.27 35.60 -5.77
C ILE A 29 0.89 36.53 -6.08
N VAL A 30 1.95 36.46 -5.27
CA VAL A 30 3.15 37.28 -5.42
C VAL A 30 4.05 36.68 -6.51
N THR A 31 4.38 37.44 -7.54
CA THR A 31 5.17 36.98 -8.71
C THR A 31 6.63 37.48 -8.69
N LYS A 32 7.13 37.92 -7.54
CA LYS A 32 8.41 38.66 -7.39
C LYS A 32 9.67 37.87 -7.78
N ASP A 33 9.63 36.54 -7.73
CA ASP A 33 10.83 35.69 -7.77
C ASP A 33 10.99 34.88 -9.08
N VAL A 34 10.18 35.11 -10.11
CA VAL A 34 10.29 34.34 -11.37
C VAL A 34 11.34 34.96 -12.29
N PRO A 35 12.46 34.27 -12.60
CA PRO A 35 13.44 34.75 -13.58
C PRO A 35 12.89 34.57 -14.99
N SER A 36 12.04 35.49 -15.45
CA SER A 36 11.45 35.45 -16.79
C SER A 36 11.48 36.84 -17.45
N THR A 37 11.85 36.88 -18.73
CA THR A 37 11.81 38.08 -19.60
C THR A 37 10.38 38.57 -19.90
N ARG A 38 9.35 37.80 -19.54
CA ARG A 38 7.92 38.18 -19.59
C ARG A 38 7.33 38.13 -18.18
N SER A 39 6.51 39.12 -17.84
CA SER A 39 5.70 39.10 -16.61
C SER A 39 4.97 37.75 -16.49
N PRO A 40 5.11 37.01 -15.38
CA PRO A 40 4.41 35.74 -15.21
C PRO A 40 2.90 35.99 -15.29
N GLN A 41 2.26 35.38 -16.29
CA GLN A 41 0.80 35.43 -16.41
C GLN A 41 0.25 34.15 -15.81
N LEU A 42 -0.61 34.30 -14.81
CA LEU A 42 -1.39 33.20 -14.25
C LEU A 42 -2.32 32.62 -15.33
N PRO A 43 -2.68 31.32 -15.23
CA PRO A 43 -3.58 30.71 -16.19
C PRO A 43 -4.96 31.38 -16.15
N GLN A 44 -5.69 31.34 -17.26
CA GLN A 44 -7.08 31.79 -17.29
C GLN A 44 -8.02 30.77 -16.67
N SER A 45 -7.68 29.48 -16.76
CA SER A 45 -8.44 28.38 -16.20
C SER A 45 -7.53 27.39 -15.49
N LEU A 46 -7.85 27.08 -14.24
CA LEU A 46 -7.21 26.05 -13.44
C LEU A 46 -7.94 24.72 -13.63
N SER A 47 -7.19 23.66 -13.94
CA SER A 47 -7.73 22.32 -14.16
C SER A 47 -7.43 21.37 -13.00
N CYS A 48 -6.19 21.43 -12.47
CA CYS A 48 -5.76 20.53 -11.38
C CYS A 48 -4.94 21.28 -10.33
N VAL A 49 -5.04 20.84 -9.08
CA VAL A 49 -4.24 21.34 -7.96
C VAL A 49 -3.81 20.19 -7.05
N ASP A 50 -2.59 20.27 -6.52
CA ASP A 50 -2.14 19.46 -5.40
C ASP A 50 -1.29 20.27 -4.42
N TYR A 51 -1.20 19.80 -3.18
CA TYR A 51 -0.52 20.47 -2.09
C TYR A 51 0.34 19.50 -1.27
N HIS A 52 1.59 19.88 -1.03
CA HIS A 52 2.54 19.17 -0.20
C HIS A 52 2.85 19.96 1.07
N GLN A 53 2.41 19.44 2.21
CA GLN A 53 2.44 20.13 3.48
C GLN A 53 3.86 20.43 3.98
N ASP A 54 4.76 19.44 3.97
CA ASP A 54 6.09 19.60 4.60
C ASP A 54 6.99 20.59 3.87
N HIS A 55 6.66 20.90 2.61
CA HIS A 55 7.39 21.82 1.76
C HIS A 55 6.61 23.09 1.46
N SER A 56 5.43 23.28 2.07
CA SER A 56 4.58 24.44 1.81
C SER A 56 4.31 24.66 0.31
N LEU A 57 4.24 23.57 -0.45
CA LEU A 57 4.33 23.57 -1.91
C LEU A 57 2.94 23.34 -2.52
N VAL A 58 2.52 24.20 -3.42
CA VAL A 58 1.31 24.06 -4.22
C VAL A 58 1.69 23.91 -5.69
N VAL A 59 1.10 22.93 -6.35
CA VAL A 59 1.27 22.72 -7.79
C VAL A 59 -0.07 22.91 -8.48
N LEU A 60 -0.07 23.72 -9.53
CA LEU A 60 -1.24 24.02 -10.35
C LEU A 60 -0.98 23.62 -11.80
N VAL A 61 -2.01 23.08 -12.45
CA VAL A 61 -2.03 22.85 -13.90
C VAL A 61 -3.16 23.67 -14.50
N GLY A 62 -2.83 24.48 -15.51
CA GLY A 62 -3.80 25.30 -16.23
C GLY A 62 -3.54 25.34 -17.72
N ASP A 63 -4.58 25.63 -18.50
CA ASP A 63 -4.54 25.62 -19.95
C ASP A 63 -3.88 26.88 -20.55
N SER A 64 -3.29 26.72 -21.73
CA SER A 64 -2.79 27.81 -22.56
C SER A 64 -3.88 28.35 -23.50
N THR A 65 -3.91 29.66 -23.67
CA THR A 65 -4.91 30.38 -24.48
C THR A 65 -4.62 30.42 -25.98
N HIS A 66 -3.54 29.79 -26.44
CA HIS A 66 -3.11 29.92 -27.83
C HIS A 66 -3.27 28.60 -28.61
N SER A 67 -4.11 28.69 -29.64
CA SER A 67 -4.41 27.71 -30.68
C SER A 67 -5.27 26.50 -30.31
N SER A 68 -6.59 26.72 -30.34
CA SER A 68 -7.47 25.77 -31.00
C SER A 68 -7.07 25.66 -32.48
N SER A 69 -6.11 24.77 -32.78
CA SER A 69 -5.82 24.41 -34.16
C SER A 69 -6.98 23.55 -34.70
N SER A 70 -7.43 23.86 -35.91
CA SER A 70 -8.65 23.31 -36.52
C SER A 70 -8.54 21.84 -36.97
N ASN A 71 -7.52 21.09 -36.52
CA ASN A 71 -7.25 19.74 -37.05
C ASN A 71 -6.74 18.70 -36.01
N GLY A 72 -6.95 18.90 -34.71
CA GLY A 72 -6.67 17.85 -33.72
C GLY A 72 -6.71 18.34 -32.28
N CYS A 73 -7.03 17.46 -31.33
CA CYS A 73 -7.08 17.71 -29.89
C CYS A 73 -5.68 17.94 -29.27
N SER A 74 -4.86 18.83 -29.81
CA SER A 74 -3.59 19.23 -29.20
C SER A 74 -3.82 20.47 -28.34
N GLY A 75 -4.22 20.24 -27.08
CA GLY A 75 -4.17 21.28 -26.06
C GLY A 75 -2.73 21.55 -25.65
N ALA A 76 -2.43 22.76 -25.17
CA ALA A 76 -1.18 23.03 -24.47
C ALA A 76 -1.48 23.51 -23.05
N TYR A 77 -0.69 23.05 -22.09
CA TYR A 77 -0.84 23.33 -20.67
C TYR A 77 0.45 23.90 -20.07
N PHE A 78 0.30 24.50 -18.90
CA PHE A 78 1.39 25.02 -18.09
C PHE A 78 1.35 24.41 -16.68
N LEU A 79 2.53 24.09 -16.17
CA LEU A 79 2.74 23.71 -14.78
C LEU A 79 3.22 24.95 -14.00
N TYR A 80 2.52 25.28 -12.91
CA TYR A 80 2.91 26.35 -12.00
C TYR A 80 3.23 25.77 -10.64
N VAL A 81 4.33 26.25 -10.05
CA VAL A 81 4.76 25.85 -8.72
C VAL A 81 4.79 27.06 -7.80
N LEU A 82 4.04 26.98 -6.72
CA LEU A 82 3.86 28.05 -5.75
C LEU A 82 4.31 27.59 -4.37
N HIS A 83 4.82 28.52 -3.58
CA HIS A 83 5.23 28.28 -2.20
C HIS A 83 4.48 29.20 -1.26
N PHE A 84 4.06 28.67 -0.12
CA PHE A 84 3.72 29.51 1.02
C PHE A 84 5.00 29.93 1.73
N ASP A 85 5.12 31.23 2.01
CA ASP A 85 6.15 31.75 2.89
C ASP A 85 5.77 31.60 4.37
N GLU A 86 6.63 32.08 5.27
CA GLU A 86 6.41 32.06 6.72
C GLU A 86 5.18 32.87 7.16
N TYR A 87 4.72 33.80 6.33
CA TYR A 87 3.54 34.65 6.56
C TYR A 87 2.27 34.09 5.90
N LEU A 88 2.35 32.89 5.31
CA LEU A 88 1.28 32.25 4.55
C LEU A 88 0.84 33.06 3.32
N GLU A 89 1.73 33.89 2.77
CA GLU A 89 1.56 34.51 1.47
C GLU A 89 1.97 33.53 0.37
N LEU A 90 1.21 33.52 -0.73
CA LEU A 90 1.43 32.61 -1.84
C LEU A 90 2.36 33.28 -2.85
N SER A 91 3.50 32.65 -3.14
CA SER A 91 4.48 33.15 -4.11
C SER A 91 4.62 32.19 -5.29
N LEU A 92 4.61 32.72 -6.52
CA LEU A 92 4.91 31.94 -7.72
C LEU A 92 6.42 31.78 -7.85
N SER A 93 6.90 30.54 -7.82
CA SER A 93 8.31 30.21 -7.91
C SER A 93 8.74 29.77 -9.32
N PHE A 94 7.85 29.07 -10.03
CA PHE A 94 8.16 28.50 -11.34
C PHE A 94 6.92 28.44 -12.24
N GLN A 95 7.16 28.67 -13.53
CA GLN A 95 6.21 28.43 -14.62
C GLN A 95 6.94 27.63 -15.70
N SER A 96 6.34 26.53 -16.17
CA SER A 96 6.91 25.74 -17.26
C SER A 96 6.82 26.47 -18.61
N ALA A 97 7.59 25.99 -19.60
CA ALA A 97 7.25 26.22 -21.00
C ALA A 97 5.89 25.59 -21.33
N PRO A 98 5.20 26.01 -22.41
CA PRO A 98 3.98 25.34 -22.85
C PRO A 98 4.30 23.90 -23.24
N LEU A 99 3.55 22.97 -22.67
CA LEU A 99 3.67 21.53 -22.90
C LEU A 99 2.41 21.02 -23.59
N GLU A 100 2.53 19.96 -24.39
CA GLU A 100 1.40 19.34 -25.08
C GLU A 100 0.58 18.47 -24.11
N GLY A 101 -0.74 18.67 -24.07
CA GLY A 101 -1.64 17.90 -23.21
C GLY A 101 -3.01 18.54 -23.07
N VAL A 102 -4.04 17.74 -22.79
CA VAL A 102 -5.43 18.20 -22.70
C VAL A 102 -5.96 18.10 -21.27
N PHE A 103 -6.21 19.24 -20.62
CA PHE A 103 -6.69 19.30 -19.24
C PHE A 103 -8.10 19.89 -19.09
N SER A 104 -8.65 20.52 -20.12
CA SER A 104 -10.07 20.92 -20.16
C SER A 104 -10.94 19.89 -20.88
N PRO A 105 -12.10 19.52 -20.31
CA PRO A 105 -13.02 18.63 -21.00
C PRO A 105 -13.60 19.32 -22.24
N PRO A 106 -13.74 18.62 -23.38
CA PRO A 106 -14.48 19.15 -24.50
C PRO A 106 -15.94 19.35 -24.09
N THR A 107 -16.52 20.49 -24.45
CA THR A 107 -17.78 21.07 -23.97
C THR A 107 -19.04 20.17 -24.11
N ASP A 108 -18.92 18.96 -24.67
CA ASP A 108 -20.05 18.14 -25.11
C ASP A 108 -20.01 16.66 -24.66
N ARG A 109 -19.24 16.30 -23.63
CA ARG A 109 -19.18 14.91 -23.12
C ARG A 109 -19.75 14.75 -21.72
N LYS A 110 -20.91 14.08 -21.64
CA LYS A 110 -21.64 13.71 -20.40
C LYS A 110 -21.15 12.40 -19.74
N THR A 111 -20.05 11.81 -20.19
CA THR A 111 -19.52 10.56 -19.64
C THR A 111 -18.55 10.83 -18.48
N LEU A 112 -18.50 9.94 -17.48
CA LEU A 112 -17.45 9.92 -16.46
C LEU A 112 -16.10 9.60 -17.14
N VAL A 113 -15.46 10.62 -17.71
CA VAL A 113 -14.11 10.57 -18.26
C VAL A 113 -13.12 10.61 -17.07
N PRO A 114 -11.95 9.94 -17.13
CA PRO A 114 -10.88 10.15 -16.16
C PRO A 114 -10.63 11.65 -16.00
N LEU A 115 -10.68 12.14 -14.76
CA LEU A 115 -10.38 13.53 -14.47
C LEU A 115 -8.87 13.73 -14.60
N PRO A 116 -8.43 14.82 -15.20
CA PRO A 116 -7.02 15.12 -15.24
C PRO A 116 -6.53 15.33 -13.80
N LYS A 117 -5.29 14.92 -13.52
CA LYS A 117 -4.73 14.98 -12.18
C LYS A 117 -3.34 15.58 -12.19
N VAL A 118 -3.01 16.23 -11.08
CA VAL A 118 -1.64 16.53 -10.70
C VAL A 118 -1.40 15.96 -9.32
N ARG A 119 -0.23 15.33 -9.13
CA ARG A 119 0.14 14.71 -7.86
C ARG A 119 1.60 14.96 -7.53
N ILE A 120 1.87 15.40 -6.31
CA ILE A 120 3.21 15.60 -5.77
C ILE A 120 3.65 14.30 -5.06
N SER A 121 4.91 13.92 -5.27
CA SER A 121 5.49 12.72 -4.67
C SER A 121 5.58 12.83 -3.14
N PRO A 122 5.71 11.71 -2.41
CA PRO A 122 5.67 11.70 -0.94
C PRO A 122 6.68 12.59 -0.22
N GLN A 123 7.87 12.79 -0.77
CA GLN A 123 8.87 13.72 -0.20
C GLN A 123 9.03 14.98 -1.06
N GLY A 124 8.03 15.29 -1.90
CA GLY A 124 8.03 16.49 -2.73
C GLY A 124 9.14 16.57 -3.77
N LYS A 125 9.75 15.45 -4.19
CA LYS A 125 10.85 15.44 -5.16
C LYS A 125 10.39 15.40 -6.61
N ARG A 126 9.19 14.89 -6.86
CA ARG A 126 8.64 14.76 -8.21
C ARG A 126 7.18 15.19 -8.27
N ILE A 127 6.75 15.57 -9.46
CA ILE A 127 5.36 15.90 -9.78
C ILE A 127 4.96 15.02 -10.96
N ALA A 128 3.79 14.41 -10.90
CA ALA A 128 3.20 13.71 -12.03
C ALA A 128 1.93 14.43 -12.46
N THR A 129 1.75 14.61 -13.76
CA THR A 129 0.52 15.10 -14.37
C THR A 129 -0.11 13.99 -15.19
N LEU A 130 -1.44 13.95 -15.23
CA LEU A 130 -2.24 13.04 -16.05
C LEU A 130 -3.22 13.89 -16.84
N ASP A 131 -3.14 13.82 -18.16
CA ASP A 131 -4.05 14.51 -19.05
C ASP A 131 -5.30 13.66 -19.38
N LEU A 132 -6.27 14.26 -20.07
CA LEU A 132 -7.51 13.59 -20.49
C LEU A 132 -7.32 12.52 -21.57
N ASN A 133 -6.17 12.51 -22.25
CA ASN A 133 -5.81 11.49 -23.23
C ASN A 133 -5.13 10.27 -22.56
N GLY A 134 -4.89 10.33 -21.25
CA GLY A 134 -4.21 9.30 -20.50
C GLY A 134 -2.69 9.30 -20.69
N SER A 135 -2.11 10.44 -21.06
CA SER A 135 -0.68 10.69 -21.09
C SER A 135 -0.21 11.17 -19.71
N VAL A 136 0.90 10.60 -19.24
CA VAL A 136 1.51 10.97 -17.95
C VAL A 136 2.85 11.65 -18.18
N ASP A 137 3.00 12.90 -17.73
CA ASP A 137 4.28 13.57 -17.65
C ASP A 137 4.81 13.58 -16.22
N ILE A 138 6.12 13.39 -16.10
CA ILE A 138 6.81 13.36 -14.82
C ILE A 138 7.81 14.49 -14.80
N PHE A 139 7.77 15.26 -13.72
CA PHE A 139 8.67 16.37 -13.48
C PHE A 139 9.51 16.11 -12.24
N VAL A 140 10.76 16.55 -12.28
CA VAL A 140 11.70 16.49 -11.16
C VAL A 140 11.85 17.89 -10.59
N LEU A 141 11.60 18.04 -9.29
CA LEU A 141 11.87 19.24 -8.54
C LEU A 141 13.36 19.26 -8.18
N ASN A 142 14.06 20.34 -8.52
CA ASN A 142 15.45 20.52 -8.15
C ASN A 142 15.59 20.69 -6.63
N GLY A 143 16.80 20.58 -6.09
CA GLY A 143 17.04 20.63 -4.63
C GLY A 143 16.56 21.90 -3.92
N ASN A 144 16.33 23.00 -4.66
CA ASN A 144 15.73 24.23 -4.12
C ASN A 144 14.19 24.26 -4.15
N MET A 145 13.54 23.24 -4.72
CA MET A 145 12.09 23.10 -4.93
C MET A 145 11.41 24.27 -5.65
N ARG A 146 12.19 25.17 -6.24
CA ARG A 146 11.74 26.37 -6.95
C ARG A 146 11.96 26.29 -8.45
N SER A 147 12.55 25.19 -8.92
CA SER A 147 12.76 24.94 -10.34
C SER A 147 12.43 23.49 -10.65
N VAL A 148 11.86 23.29 -11.83
CA VAL A 148 11.34 22.00 -12.27
C VAL A 148 11.94 21.68 -13.63
N SER A 149 12.34 20.43 -13.81
CA SER A 149 12.73 19.88 -15.11
C SER A 149 11.80 18.74 -15.50
N LEU A 150 11.44 18.66 -16.78
CA LEU A 150 10.72 17.51 -17.32
C LEU A 150 11.65 16.29 -17.30
N HIS A 151 11.18 15.18 -16.74
CA HIS A 151 11.90 13.92 -16.78
C HIS A 151 11.88 13.39 -18.21
N PRO A 152 13.03 13.07 -18.82
CA PRO A 152 13.04 12.54 -20.18
C PRO A 152 12.39 11.15 -20.17
N HIS A 153 11.35 10.99 -20.99
CA HIS A 153 10.79 9.69 -21.30
C HIS A 153 11.86 8.85 -22.03
N GLY A 154 12.25 7.71 -21.46
CA GLY A 154 13.12 6.77 -22.16
C GLY A 154 12.41 6.15 -23.37
N SER A 155 13.17 5.47 -24.23
CA SER A 155 12.59 4.81 -25.42
C SER A 155 11.53 3.75 -25.09
N GLY A 156 11.40 3.32 -23.82
CA GLY A 156 10.38 2.39 -23.31
C GLY A 156 9.18 3.07 -22.61
N ALA A 157 9.39 4.23 -21.98
CA ALA A 157 8.38 5.03 -21.26
C ALA A 157 7.11 5.30 -22.09
N GLY A 158 7.28 5.57 -23.40
CA GLY A 158 6.20 5.91 -24.32
C GLY A 158 5.13 4.84 -24.48
N THR A 159 5.35 3.60 -24.04
CA THR A 159 4.31 2.55 -24.08
C THR A 159 3.58 2.38 -22.74
N HIS A 160 4.26 2.66 -21.62
CA HIS A 160 3.73 2.41 -20.28
C HIS A 160 3.00 3.61 -19.69
N LEU A 161 3.29 4.83 -20.16
CA LEU A 161 2.70 6.07 -19.66
C LEU A 161 1.58 6.63 -20.57
N ILE A 162 1.12 5.84 -21.54
CA ILE A 162 -0.03 6.15 -22.41
C ILE A 162 -1.23 5.25 -22.04
N GLY A 163 -2.45 5.74 -22.23
CA GLY A 163 -3.68 4.99 -21.93
C GLY A 163 -3.87 4.77 -20.42
N VAL A 164 -3.46 5.75 -19.63
CA VAL A 164 -3.60 5.76 -18.17
C VAL A 164 -4.93 6.40 -17.80
N LYS A 165 -5.71 5.75 -16.93
CA LYS A 165 -6.97 6.30 -16.39
C LYS A 165 -6.78 7.06 -15.09
N ASP A 166 -5.83 6.64 -14.26
CA ASP A 166 -5.57 7.26 -12.97
C ASP A 166 -4.13 7.01 -12.50
N ILE A 167 -3.62 7.92 -11.67
CA ILE A 167 -2.27 7.87 -11.10
C ILE A 167 -2.26 8.17 -9.61
N SER A 168 -1.33 7.55 -8.88
CA SER A 168 -1.01 7.89 -7.50
C SER A 168 0.42 7.51 -7.16
N TRP A 169 1.07 8.22 -6.26
CA TRP A 169 2.45 7.94 -5.88
C TRP A 169 2.54 6.84 -4.81
N TRP A 170 3.40 5.83 -5.05
CA TRP A 170 3.78 4.84 -4.04
C TRP A 170 5.00 5.29 -3.24
N THR A 171 6.04 5.73 -3.95
CA THR A 171 7.26 6.36 -3.41
C THR A 171 7.69 7.48 -4.37
N ASP A 172 8.73 8.24 -4.04
CA ASP A 172 9.27 9.26 -4.97
C ASP A 172 9.76 8.69 -6.32
N ASN A 173 10.01 7.38 -6.41
CA ASN A 173 10.50 6.73 -7.63
C ASN A 173 9.51 5.73 -8.23
N ILE A 174 8.41 5.42 -7.53
CA ILE A 174 7.43 4.42 -7.98
C ILE A 174 6.06 5.08 -8.07
N LEU A 175 5.50 5.06 -9.28
CA LEU A 175 4.16 5.55 -9.58
C LEU A 175 3.20 4.37 -9.72
N MET A 176 2.05 4.43 -9.07
CA MET A 176 0.93 3.53 -9.31
C MET A 176 0.09 4.08 -10.47
N ILE A 177 -0.20 3.21 -11.42
CA ILE A 177 -0.87 3.56 -12.67
C ILE A 177 -2.05 2.61 -12.86
N VAL A 178 -3.23 3.17 -13.13
CA VAL A 178 -4.41 2.42 -13.59
C VAL A 178 -4.44 2.46 -15.12
N LYS A 179 -4.49 1.31 -15.76
CA LYS A 179 -4.68 1.18 -17.21
C LYS A 179 -6.16 1.13 -17.60
N GLU A 180 -6.45 1.28 -18.89
CA GLU A 180 -7.82 1.22 -19.41
C GLU A 180 -8.56 -0.06 -19.07
N ASP A 181 -7.83 -1.18 -19.00
CA ASP A 181 -8.32 -2.52 -18.62
C ASP A 181 -8.58 -2.68 -17.11
N GLY A 182 -8.37 -1.62 -16.33
CA GLY A 182 -8.62 -1.60 -14.89
C GLY A 182 -7.51 -2.21 -14.05
N ARG A 183 -6.41 -2.66 -14.66
CA ARG A 183 -5.27 -3.20 -13.91
C ARG A 183 -4.45 -2.08 -13.30
N ILE A 184 -3.98 -2.32 -12.08
CA ILE A 184 -3.03 -1.45 -11.39
C ILE A 184 -1.62 -1.97 -11.63
N SER A 185 -0.72 -1.11 -12.06
CA SER A 185 0.71 -1.42 -12.22
C SER A 185 1.56 -0.44 -11.43
N MET A 186 2.69 -0.90 -10.90
CA MET A 186 3.71 -0.05 -10.29
C MET A 186 4.82 0.17 -11.30
N TYR A 187 5.05 1.42 -11.68
CA TYR A 187 6.06 1.84 -12.64
C TYR A 187 7.23 2.51 -11.91
N SER A 188 8.45 2.01 -12.16
CA SER A 188 9.69 2.58 -11.65
C SER A 188 10.23 3.61 -12.63
N ILE A 189 10.38 4.85 -12.15
CA ILE A 189 10.88 5.96 -12.94
C ILE A 189 12.40 5.85 -13.14
N ALA A 190 13.11 5.32 -12.15
CA ALA A 190 14.56 5.17 -12.22
C ALA A 190 14.98 4.09 -13.23
N GLU A 191 14.17 3.03 -13.34
CA GLU A 191 14.45 1.89 -14.22
C GLU A 191 13.70 1.98 -15.56
N ASP A 192 12.79 2.94 -15.72
CA ASP A 192 11.89 3.11 -16.88
C ASP A 192 11.06 1.85 -17.20
N MET A 193 10.63 1.10 -16.17
CA MET A 193 9.95 -0.20 -16.34
C MET A 193 8.84 -0.44 -15.32
N VAL A 194 7.87 -1.28 -15.68
CA VAL A 194 6.85 -1.78 -14.73
C VAL A 194 7.47 -2.83 -13.82
N VAL A 195 7.58 -2.53 -12.52
CA VAL A 195 8.17 -3.40 -11.50
C VAL A 195 7.18 -4.38 -10.88
N SER A 196 5.88 -4.06 -10.96
CA SER A 196 4.83 -4.96 -10.50
C SER A 196 3.55 -4.71 -11.29
N LYS A 197 2.85 -5.80 -11.64
CA LYS A 197 1.56 -5.76 -12.31
C LYS A 197 0.56 -6.49 -11.43
N GLY A 198 -0.50 -5.80 -11.03
CA GLY A 198 -1.62 -6.41 -10.33
C GLY A 198 -2.41 -7.32 -11.27
N ASP A 199 -2.71 -8.52 -10.80
CA ASP A 199 -3.57 -9.47 -11.53
C ASP A 199 -5.06 -9.10 -11.45
N LEU A 200 -5.43 -8.22 -10.51
CA LEU A 200 -6.81 -7.80 -10.29
C LEU A 200 -7.21 -6.70 -11.29
N ALA A 201 -8.14 -7.03 -12.19
CA ALA A 201 -8.79 -6.06 -13.06
C ALA A 201 -9.99 -5.43 -12.34
N LEU A 202 -9.93 -4.12 -12.10
CA LEU A 202 -10.97 -3.37 -11.39
C LEU A 202 -11.85 -2.61 -12.39
N SER A 203 -13.17 -2.56 -12.15
CA SER A 203 -14.14 -1.95 -13.07
C SER A 203 -13.90 -0.46 -13.30
N THR A 204 -13.82 0.31 -12.21
CA THR A 204 -13.64 1.77 -12.21
C THR A 204 -12.80 2.21 -11.02
N PRO A 205 -11.52 1.80 -10.95
CA PRO A 205 -10.67 2.14 -9.82
C PRO A 205 -10.29 3.62 -9.86
N LEU A 206 -10.59 4.32 -8.77
CA LEU A 206 -10.03 5.62 -8.46
C LEU A 206 -8.89 5.41 -7.46
N LEU A 207 -7.68 5.82 -7.84
CA LEU A 207 -6.53 5.83 -6.96
C LEU A 207 -6.53 7.12 -6.13
N GLU A 208 -6.47 6.96 -4.81
CA GLU A 208 -6.17 8.04 -3.90
C GLU A 208 -5.03 7.67 -2.96
N LYS A 209 -4.21 8.67 -2.63
CA LYS A 209 -3.05 8.49 -1.77
C LYS A 209 -3.39 8.89 -0.33
N ALA A 210 -2.87 8.14 0.65
CA ALA A 210 -2.70 8.67 1.99
C ALA A 210 -1.68 9.82 1.94
N LYS A 211 -2.11 11.07 2.16
CA LYS A 211 -1.20 12.22 2.11
C LYS A 211 0.02 11.99 3.02
N ALA A 212 1.21 12.30 2.49
CA ALA A 212 2.51 12.25 3.18
C ALA A 212 3.04 10.88 3.68
N ILE A 213 2.40 9.74 3.36
CA ILE A 213 2.94 8.42 3.77
C ILE A 213 3.39 7.62 2.54
N GLU A 214 4.66 7.26 2.50
CA GLU A 214 5.20 6.34 1.50
C GLU A 214 4.67 4.93 1.69
N GLY A 215 4.38 4.26 0.57
CA GLY A 215 3.97 2.87 0.60
C GLY A 215 2.54 2.64 1.07
N TYR A 216 1.69 3.67 1.11
CA TYR A 216 0.27 3.51 1.39
C TYR A 216 -0.58 4.14 0.29
N ALA A 217 -1.47 3.34 -0.30
CA ALA A 217 -2.40 3.80 -1.31
C ALA A 217 -3.77 3.17 -1.10
N PHE A 218 -4.82 3.91 -1.44
CA PHE A 218 -6.20 3.45 -1.38
C PHE A 218 -6.79 3.44 -2.79
N VAL A 219 -7.57 2.42 -3.07
CA VAL A 219 -8.32 2.31 -4.32
C VAL A 219 -9.79 2.25 -3.98
N LEU A 220 -10.54 3.23 -4.45
CA LEU A 220 -11.99 3.23 -4.39
C LEU A 220 -12.53 2.71 -5.71
N GLN A 221 -13.27 1.62 -5.66
CA GLN A 221 -13.92 1.02 -6.83
C GLN A 221 -15.44 1.18 -6.71
N SER A 222 -16.11 1.48 -7.82
CA SER A 222 -17.56 1.27 -7.94
C SER A 222 -17.85 0.06 -8.84
N SER A 223 -18.80 -0.77 -8.43
CA SER A 223 -19.34 -1.85 -9.25
C SER A 223 -20.86 -1.67 -9.35
N ARG A 224 -21.42 -1.99 -10.52
CA ARG A 224 -22.87 -2.07 -10.72
C ARG A 224 -23.22 -3.54 -10.89
N GLN A 225 -24.11 -4.05 -10.05
CA GLN A 225 -24.64 -5.39 -10.22
C GLN A 225 -25.69 -5.34 -11.34
N MET A 226 -25.39 -5.94 -12.48
CA MET A 226 -26.43 -6.27 -13.47
C MET A 226 -26.97 -7.65 -13.11
N ASP A 227 -28.12 -7.71 -12.44
CA ASP A 227 -28.83 -8.97 -12.29
C ASP A 227 -29.44 -9.35 -13.65
N SER A 228 -28.73 -10.19 -14.39
CA SER A 228 -29.23 -10.78 -15.63
C SER A 228 -30.02 -12.06 -15.33
N VAL A 229 -31.27 -11.88 -14.89
CA VAL A 229 -32.30 -12.91 -14.99
C VAL A 229 -33.32 -12.48 -16.05
N PRO A 230 -33.40 -13.15 -17.22
CA PRO A 230 -34.45 -12.90 -18.18
C PRO A 230 -35.70 -13.67 -17.73
N GLY A 231 -36.54 -13.05 -16.90
CA GLY A 231 -37.72 -13.72 -16.39
C GLY A 231 -38.55 -12.88 -15.42
N ASP A 232 -39.37 -12.04 -16.02
CA ASP A 232 -40.65 -11.54 -15.49
C ASP A 232 -40.67 -10.52 -14.35
N HIS A 233 -41.55 -9.54 -14.59
CA HIS A 233 -42.13 -8.55 -13.69
C HIS A 233 -41.36 -7.27 -13.35
N GLN A 234 -42.10 -6.18 -13.55
CA GLN A 234 -41.77 -4.78 -13.33
C GLN A 234 -41.38 -4.52 -11.86
N HIS A 235 -40.08 -4.39 -11.61
CA HIS A 235 -39.59 -3.59 -10.49
C HIS A 235 -38.48 -2.69 -11.00
N THR A 236 -38.68 -1.38 -10.87
CA THR A 236 -37.65 -0.35 -11.03
C THR A 236 -36.66 -0.52 -9.87
N GLU A 237 -35.83 -1.56 -9.89
CA GLU A 237 -34.70 -1.68 -9.00
C GLU A 237 -33.69 -0.63 -9.44
N MET A 238 -33.49 0.38 -8.59
CA MET A 238 -32.39 1.33 -8.77
C MET A 238 -31.09 0.53 -8.83
N ASP A 239 -30.34 0.66 -9.92
CA ASP A 239 -28.96 0.19 -10.08
C ASP A 239 -28.21 0.39 -8.75
N LYS A 240 -28.03 -0.69 -7.98
CA LYS A 240 -27.36 -0.59 -6.70
C LYS A 240 -25.86 -0.48 -6.97
N ILE A 241 -25.33 0.73 -6.82
CA ILE A 241 -23.89 0.99 -6.92
C ILE A 241 -23.24 0.48 -5.63
N PHE A 242 -22.37 -0.51 -5.75
CA PHE A 242 -21.54 -0.98 -4.66
C PHE A 242 -20.19 -0.28 -4.71
N TRP A 243 -19.72 0.17 -3.55
CA TRP A 243 -18.40 0.76 -3.40
C TRP A 243 -17.50 -0.20 -2.63
N SER A 244 -16.28 -0.40 -3.11
CA SER A 244 -15.25 -1.18 -2.43
C SER A 244 -14.01 -0.31 -2.22
N LEU A 245 -13.44 -0.35 -1.01
CA LEU A 245 -12.20 0.33 -0.68
C LEU A 245 -11.10 -0.72 -0.45
N VAL A 246 -10.10 -0.71 -1.31
CA VAL A 246 -8.92 -1.57 -1.20
C VAL A 246 -7.75 -0.73 -0.70
N SER A 247 -6.97 -1.27 0.24
CA SER A 247 -5.74 -0.62 0.70
C SER A 247 -4.53 -1.42 0.27
N PHE A 248 -3.52 -0.70 -0.23
CA PHE A 248 -2.19 -1.21 -0.51
C PHE A 248 -1.26 -0.62 0.56
N SER A 249 -0.51 -1.49 1.23
CA SER A 249 0.47 -1.10 2.23
C SER A 249 1.81 -1.76 1.94
N LYS A 250 2.89 -0.99 2.11
CA LYS A 250 4.26 -1.47 2.06
C LYS A 250 4.53 -2.18 3.36
N VAL A 251 4.85 -3.46 3.26
CA VAL A 251 5.11 -4.33 4.41
C VAL A 251 6.51 -4.89 4.25
N THR A 252 7.27 -4.96 5.33
CA THR A 252 8.60 -5.61 5.31
C THR A 252 8.46 -7.11 5.10
N VAL A 253 9.53 -7.76 4.64
CA VAL A 253 9.56 -9.23 4.46
C VAL A 253 9.18 -9.96 5.75
N LEU A 254 9.69 -9.51 6.90
CA LEU A 254 9.40 -10.12 8.21
C LEU A 254 7.95 -9.91 8.65
N GLU A 255 7.40 -8.72 8.42
CA GLU A 255 6.00 -8.45 8.74
C GLU A 255 5.06 -9.26 7.84
N MET A 256 5.36 -9.35 6.54
CA MET A 256 4.57 -10.14 5.59
C MET A 256 4.61 -11.62 5.96
N TYR A 257 5.80 -12.13 6.32
CA TYR A 257 5.96 -13.48 6.85
C TYR A 257 5.08 -13.71 8.09
N SER A 258 5.10 -12.76 9.04
CA SER A 258 4.24 -12.82 10.23
C SER A 258 2.74 -12.78 9.89
N VAL A 259 2.35 -12.01 8.86
CA VAL A 259 0.96 -11.96 8.37
C VAL A 259 0.54 -13.29 7.75
N LEU A 260 1.39 -13.93 6.94
CA LEU A 260 1.11 -15.24 6.35
C LEU A 260 0.91 -16.31 7.43
N ILE A 261 1.76 -16.29 8.48
CA ILE A 261 1.62 -17.17 9.65
C ILE A 261 0.29 -16.92 10.36
N ARG A 262 -0.06 -15.66 10.66
CA ARG A 262 -1.32 -15.31 11.34
C ARG A 262 -2.57 -15.66 10.54
N LYS A 263 -2.51 -15.59 9.21
CA LYS A 263 -3.61 -15.98 8.31
C LYS A 263 -3.72 -17.49 8.11
N ASN A 264 -2.87 -18.28 8.75
CA ASN A 264 -2.80 -19.73 8.59
C ASN A 264 -2.55 -20.19 7.14
N GLN A 265 -1.84 -19.37 6.37
CA GLN A 265 -1.43 -19.65 4.99
C GLN A 265 -0.08 -20.37 4.99
N GLN A 266 -0.10 -21.62 5.45
CA GLN A 266 1.11 -22.36 5.82
C GLN A 266 2.01 -22.67 4.62
N LYS A 267 1.39 -23.07 3.49
CA LYS A 267 2.14 -23.39 2.27
C LYS A 267 2.79 -22.13 1.71
N GLU A 268 2.03 -21.03 1.59
CA GLU A 268 2.58 -19.76 1.13
C GLU A 268 3.67 -19.24 2.08
N ALA A 269 3.51 -19.42 3.40
CA ALA A 269 4.52 -19.02 4.38
C ALA A 269 5.83 -19.82 4.25
N LEU A 270 5.77 -21.14 4.01
CA LEU A 270 6.95 -21.99 3.81
C LEU A 270 7.67 -21.67 2.49
N ASP A 271 6.91 -21.44 1.43
CA ASP A 271 7.45 -21.05 0.12
C ASP A 271 8.12 -19.67 0.22
N PHE A 272 7.45 -18.72 0.90
CA PHE A 272 7.98 -17.38 1.17
C PHE A 272 9.26 -17.44 2.03
N ALA A 273 9.28 -18.23 3.10
CA ALA A 273 10.48 -18.42 3.92
C ALA A 273 11.63 -19.02 3.10
N SER A 274 11.34 -19.94 2.17
CA SER A 274 12.35 -20.52 1.29
C SER A 274 12.91 -19.50 0.30
N GLN A 275 12.05 -18.63 -0.25
CA GLN A 275 12.45 -17.59 -1.19
C GLN A 275 13.34 -16.52 -0.53
N TYR A 276 13.02 -16.12 0.69
CA TYR A 276 13.73 -15.05 1.41
C TYR A 276 14.74 -15.56 2.46
N ASN A 277 15.01 -16.86 2.49
CA ASN A 277 15.92 -17.53 3.43
C ASN A 277 15.60 -17.21 4.91
N LEU A 278 14.32 -17.21 5.26
CA LEU A 278 13.83 -17.00 6.64
C LEU A 278 13.77 -18.32 7.41
N ASP A 279 13.81 -18.24 8.74
CA ASP A 279 13.68 -19.44 9.58
C ASP A 279 12.26 -19.98 9.54
N LYS A 280 12.14 -21.25 9.13
CA LYS A 280 10.86 -21.96 8.99
C LYS A 280 10.28 -22.41 10.33
N ASP A 281 11.04 -22.26 11.41
CA ASP A 281 10.67 -22.69 12.76
C ASP A 281 9.34 -22.08 13.20
N ASP A 282 9.13 -20.78 12.94
CA ASP A 282 7.89 -20.09 13.30
C ASP A 282 6.67 -20.58 12.52
N VAL A 283 6.82 -20.94 11.24
CA VAL A 283 5.71 -21.58 10.50
C VAL A 283 5.40 -22.94 11.09
N LEU A 284 6.42 -23.75 11.38
CA LEU A 284 6.23 -25.10 11.93
C LEU A 284 5.58 -25.06 13.31
N LYS A 285 5.98 -24.11 14.17
CA LYS A 285 5.33 -23.84 15.46
C LYS A 285 3.86 -23.48 15.26
N ALA A 286 3.55 -22.58 14.34
CA ALA A 286 2.17 -22.20 14.05
C ALA A 286 1.35 -23.38 13.49
N CYS A 287 1.91 -24.18 12.58
CA CYS A 287 1.27 -25.40 12.07
C CYS A 287 0.97 -26.37 13.21
N TRP A 288 1.95 -26.61 14.10
CA TRP A 288 1.79 -27.48 15.25
C TRP A 288 0.67 -26.98 16.18
N LEU A 289 0.64 -25.68 16.51
CA LEU A 289 -0.37 -25.10 17.39
C LEU A 289 -1.80 -25.27 16.84
N HIS A 290 -1.99 -25.16 15.53
CA HIS A 290 -3.29 -25.36 14.87
C HIS A 290 -3.63 -26.83 14.58
N SER A 291 -2.66 -27.73 14.65
CA SER A 291 -2.88 -29.17 14.43
C SER A 291 -3.58 -29.83 15.61
N ALA A 292 -4.19 -31.00 15.38
CA ALA A 292 -4.78 -31.81 16.45
C ALA A 292 -3.70 -32.43 17.35
N GLY A 293 -2.45 -32.53 16.87
CA GLY A 293 -1.37 -33.16 17.61
C GLY A 293 -1.43 -34.68 17.52
N ASP A 294 -1.78 -35.21 16.35
CA ASP A 294 -1.75 -36.65 16.09
C ASP A 294 -0.32 -37.16 15.84
N ILE A 295 -0.18 -38.46 15.59
CA ILE A 295 1.13 -39.10 15.35
C ILE A 295 1.80 -38.53 14.09
N HIS A 296 1.02 -38.22 13.05
CA HIS A 296 1.52 -37.66 11.80
C HIS A 296 1.98 -36.20 11.98
N ASP A 297 1.27 -35.41 12.77
CA ASP A 297 1.61 -34.02 13.12
C ASP A 297 2.94 -33.95 13.87
N ILE A 298 3.18 -34.89 14.79
CA ILE A 298 4.46 -34.98 15.52
C ILE A 298 5.62 -35.17 14.53
N GLN A 299 5.49 -36.10 13.58
CA GLN A 299 6.53 -36.37 12.58
C GLN A 299 6.66 -35.24 11.56
N SER A 300 5.55 -34.60 11.20
CA SER A 300 5.50 -33.58 10.15
C SER A 300 6.03 -32.23 10.61
N TYR A 301 5.78 -31.86 11.87
CA TYR A 301 6.10 -30.55 12.43
C TYR A 301 7.10 -30.63 13.57
N LEU A 302 6.76 -31.34 14.66
CA LEU A 302 7.48 -31.29 15.93
C LEU A 302 8.94 -31.76 15.83
N VAL A 303 9.20 -32.80 15.03
CA VAL A 303 10.56 -33.29 14.73
C VAL A 303 11.41 -32.26 13.99
N LYS A 304 10.80 -31.36 13.22
CA LYS A 304 11.49 -30.39 12.36
C LYS A 304 11.70 -29.03 13.04
N ILE A 305 11.07 -28.80 14.20
CA ILE A 305 11.22 -27.58 15.00
C ILE A 305 12.57 -27.63 15.73
N LYS A 306 13.37 -26.56 15.60
CA LYS A 306 14.69 -26.40 16.21
C LYS A 306 14.60 -25.96 17.67
N ASP A 307 13.57 -25.19 18.02
CA ASP A 307 13.34 -24.70 19.37
C ASP A 307 12.97 -25.84 20.33
N GLN A 308 13.99 -26.39 21.00
CA GLN A 308 13.82 -27.50 21.93
C GLN A 308 12.98 -27.14 23.15
N ALA A 309 13.00 -25.87 23.60
CA ALA A 309 12.22 -25.44 24.75
C ALA A 309 10.72 -25.43 24.41
N PHE A 310 10.36 -24.89 23.24
CA PHE A 310 9.01 -24.96 22.71
C PHE A 310 8.54 -26.41 22.56
N VAL A 311 9.34 -27.24 21.88
CA VAL A 311 9.04 -28.66 21.64
C VAL A 311 8.75 -29.41 22.93
N LEU A 312 9.62 -29.25 23.94
CA LEU A 312 9.46 -29.91 25.23
C LEU A 312 8.23 -29.41 26.00
N SER A 313 7.94 -28.11 25.92
CA SER A 313 6.74 -27.55 26.54
C SER A 313 5.45 -28.10 25.92
N GLU A 314 5.44 -28.27 24.59
CA GLU A 314 4.29 -28.83 23.87
C GLU A 314 4.10 -30.32 24.15
N CYS A 315 5.19 -31.09 24.34
CA CYS A 315 5.07 -32.50 24.75
C CYS A 315 4.37 -32.69 26.09
N VAL A 316 4.39 -31.67 26.95
CA VAL A 316 3.77 -31.68 28.28
C VAL A 316 2.36 -31.12 28.25
N ASN A 317 2.13 -30.06 27.46
CA ASN A 317 0.90 -29.27 27.53
C ASN A 317 -0.15 -29.66 26.47
N LYS A 318 0.27 -30.19 25.32
CA LYS A 318 -0.65 -30.54 24.23
C LYS A 318 -1.31 -31.88 24.51
N VAL A 319 -2.63 -31.95 24.34
CA VAL A 319 -3.41 -33.19 24.49
C VAL A 319 -3.78 -33.69 23.10
N GLY A 320 -3.24 -34.84 22.70
CA GLY A 320 -3.57 -35.49 21.44
C GLY A 320 -5.01 -36.06 21.44
N PRO A 321 -5.63 -36.25 20.26
CA PRO A 321 -7.01 -36.70 20.14
C PRO A 321 -7.22 -38.18 20.51
N THR A 322 -6.15 -38.97 20.52
CA THR A 322 -6.18 -40.41 20.80
C THR A 322 -5.13 -40.79 21.84
N GLU A 323 -5.36 -41.90 22.54
CA GLU A 323 -4.36 -42.49 23.45
C GLU A 323 -3.02 -42.73 22.75
N ALA A 324 -3.07 -43.31 21.53
CA ALA A 324 -1.87 -43.59 20.76
C ALA A 324 -1.08 -42.32 20.40
N ALA A 325 -1.77 -41.22 20.08
CA ALA A 325 -1.14 -39.92 19.84
C ALA A 325 -0.48 -39.37 21.11
N LEU A 326 -1.17 -39.47 22.26
CA LEU A 326 -0.63 -39.00 23.54
C LEU A 326 0.60 -39.83 23.98
N LYS A 327 0.55 -41.15 23.82
CA LYS A 327 1.69 -42.06 24.05
C LYS A 327 2.86 -41.74 23.12
N ALA A 328 2.60 -41.43 21.86
CA ALA A 328 3.62 -41.02 20.89
C ALA A 328 4.28 -39.68 21.30
N LEU A 329 3.49 -38.72 21.78
CA LEU A 329 3.98 -37.42 22.24
C LEU A 329 4.87 -37.55 23.49
N PHE A 330 4.45 -38.36 24.48
CA PHE A 330 5.28 -38.66 25.65
C PHE A 330 6.56 -39.37 25.27
N SER A 331 6.46 -40.39 24.40
CA SER A 331 7.63 -41.11 23.89
C SER A 331 8.63 -40.18 23.20
N PHE A 332 8.13 -39.20 22.44
CA PHE A 332 8.96 -38.19 21.81
C PHE A 332 9.64 -37.26 22.83
N GLY A 333 8.90 -36.76 23.82
CA GLY A 333 9.45 -35.97 24.92
C GLY A 333 10.48 -36.72 25.77
N PHE A 334 10.27 -38.01 26.02
CA PHE A 334 11.24 -38.85 26.75
C PHE A 334 12.55 -39.04 25.99
N ARG A 335 12.50 -39.19 24.66
CA ARG A 335 13.70 -39.26 23.81
C ARG A 335 14.51 -37.97 23.87
N MET A 336 13.83 -36.81 23.84
CA MET A 336 14.49 -35.50 23.92
C MET A 336 15.13 -35.23 25.29
N THR A 337 14.53 -35.74 26.36
CA THR A 337 15.00 -35.59 27.74
C THR A 337 15.84 -36.76 28.24
N ASP A 338 16.25 -37.70 27.38
CA ASP A 338 16.88 -38.95 27.83
C ASP A 338 18.24 -38.73 28.50
N ARG A 339 18.98 -37.71 28.04
CA ARG A 339 20.23 -37.23 28.64
C ARG A 339 20.09 -36.67 30.06
N TYR A 340 18.87 -36.36 30.49
CA TYR A 340 18.58 -35.79 31.82
C TYR A 340 17.96 -36.83 32.76
N LYS A 341 18.28 -38.12 32.56
CA LYS A 341 17.94 -39.17 33.52
C LYS A 341 18.63 -38.86 34.86
N PHE A 342 17.89 -39.06 35.95
CA PHE A 342 18.37 -38.84 37.33
C PHE A 342 19.54 -39.74 37.76
N SER A 343 20.07 -40.58 36.87
CA SER A 343 21.14 -41.53 37.15
C SER A 343 22.55 -40.95 37.02
N GLU A 344 22.73 -39.85 36.28
CA GLU A 344 24.06 -39.26 36.06
C GLU A 344 24.21 -37.93 36.82
N PRO A 345 25.29 -37.75 37.62
CA PRO A 345 25.54 -36.49 38.29
C PRO A 345 25.98 -35.44 37.26
N ASP A 346 25.05 -34.55 36.88
CA ASP A 346 25.36 -33.39 36.03
C ASP A 346 26.30 -32.42 36.77
N ASN A 347 27.50 -32.22 36.21
CA ASN A 347 28.46 -31.18 36.60
C ASN A 347 28.20 -29.85 35.87
N SER A 348 27.18 -29.76 35.02
CA SER A 348 26.79 -28.52 34.35
C SER A 348 25.91 -27.69 35.27
N GLY A 349 26.47 -26.63 35.86
CA GLY A 349 25.75 -25.63 36.66
C GLY A 349 24.78 -24.75 35.84
N ASP A 350 24.18 -25.29 34.78
CA ASP A 350 23.26 -24.57 33.89
C ASP A 350 21.80 -24.81 34.29
N GLY A 351 21.04 -23.73 34.48
CA GLY A 351 19.63 -23.79 34.87
C GLY A 351 18.74 -24.54 33.87
N SER A 352 19.15 -24.61 32.60
CA SER A 352 18.44 -25.31 31.53
C SER A 352 18.32 -26.83 31.74
N ALA A 353 19.27 -27.43 32.45
CA ALA A 353 19.26 -28.86 32.78
C ALA A 353 18.18 -29.18 33.83
N TRP A 354 17.97 -28.27 34.78
CA TRP A 354 16.93 -28.41 35.81
C TRP A 354 15.52 -28.34 35.20
N ASP A 355 15.28 -27.39 34.29
CA ASP A 355 14.00 -27.27 33.58
C ASP A 355 13.68 -28.53 32.78
N SER A 356 14.68 -29.09 32.10
CA SER A 356 14.54 -30.35 31.36
C SER A 356 14.21 -31.54 32.25
N ARG A 357 14.77 -31.59 33.48
CA ARG A 357 14.43 -32.61 34.50
C ARG A 357 13.02 -32.46 35.04
N ILE A 358 12.57 -31.23 35.29
CA ILE A 358 11.19 -30.95 35.70
C ILE A 358 10.22 -31.42 34.61
N ILE A 359 10.49 -31.09 33.35
CA ILE A 359 9.69 -31.55 32.21
C ILE A 359 9.64 -33.08 32.16
N ARG A 360 10.78 -33.76 32.33
CA ARG A 360 10.84 -35.22 32.37
C ARG A 360 9.98 -35.81 33.49
N LEU A 361 10.00 -35.23 34.69
CA LEU A 361 9.15 -35.66 35.80
C LEU A 361 7.67 -35.49 35.49
N ARG A 362 7.28 -34.38 34.87
CA ARG A 362 5.89 -34.15 34.44
C ARG A 362 5.45 -35.17 33.41
N LEU A 363 6.29 -35.48 32.41
CA LEU A 363 6.00 -36.51 31.42
C LEU A 363 5.82 -37.89 32.08
N LEU A 364 6.67 -38.27 33.04
CA LEU A 364 6.53 -39.53 33.80
C LEU A 364 5.21 -39.58 34.56
N TRP A 365 4.86 -38.49 35.26
CA TRP A 365 3.63 -38.39 36.01
C TRP A 365 2.39 -38.47 35.12
N TYR A 366 2.38 -37.77 33.98
CA TYR A 366 1.27 -37.83 33.03
C TYR A 366 1.12 -39.21 32.37
N ASN A 367 2.24 -39.89 32.09
CA ASN A 367 2.20 -41.25 31.58
C ASN A 367 1.60 -42.23 32.59
N ASP A 368 1.98 -42.13 33.87
CA ASP A 368 1.41 -42.94 34.96
C ASP A 368 -0.10 -42.67 35.15
N LEU A 369 -0.50 -41.39 35.06
CA LEU A 369 -1.90 -40.99 35.13
C LEU A 369 -2.72 -41.55 33.95
N LEU A 370 -2.16 -41.53 32.74
CA LEU A 370 -2.79 -42.10 31.56
C LEU A 370 -2.98 -43.62 31.70
N GLU A 371 -1.94 -44.35 32.10
CA GLU A 371 -2.02 -45.80 32.33
C GLU A 371 -3.03 -46.15 33.43
N THR A 372 -3.07 -45.37 34.52
CA THR A 372 -4.06 -45.56 35.59
C THR A 372 -5.48 -45.32 35.10
N PHE A 373 -5.72 -44.27 34.32
CA PHE A 373 -7.04 -43.98 33.74
C PHE A 373 -7.50 -45.11 32.80
N LEU A 374 -6.60 -45.63 31.97
CA LEU A 374 -6.90 -46.75 31.07
C LEU A 374 -7.15 -48.04 31.84
N GLY A 375 -6.37 -48.32 32.88
CA GLY A 375 -6.53 -49.52 33.71
C GLY A 375 -7.80 -49.53 34.56
N ILE A 376 -8.40 -48.37 34.84
CA ILE A 376 -9.68 -48.26 35.57
C ILE A 376 -10.89 -48.33 34.62
N ASN A 377 -10.75 -47.87 33.37
CA ASN A 377 -11.86 -47.72 32.42
C ASN A 377 -11.91 -48.79 31.30
N MET A 378 -10.93 -49.68 31.24
CA MET A 378 -11.02 -50.96 30.51
C MET A 378 -11.61 -52.05 31.39
#